data_AF-A0A2D9NFY1-F1
#
_entry.id   AF-A0A2D9NFY1-F1
#
_cell.length_a   1.000
_cell.length_b   1.000
_cell.length_c   1.000
_cell.angle_alpha   90.00
_cell.angle_beta   90.00
_cell.angle_gamma   90.00
#
_symmetry.space_group_name_H-M   'P 1'
#
loop_
_entity.id
_entity.type
_entity.pdbx_description
1 polymer ?
#
loop_
_entity_poly.entity_id
_entity_poly.type
_entity_poly.pdbx_seq_one_letter_code
_entity_poly.pdbx_strand_id
1 'polypeptide(L)'
;SFPSIESALRWTGVILLILFGTLMLKSKPSQKIEQEDALSDNAFFAGFSLAFFNPKIAAWMVAVYSQFVHLNSSFGTMIGMGVLAFGIDAGWYAIVAVFFGGSIAKNLQNKAQLIDRIVGSLLIFFGIYLAI
;
A
#
# COMPACT_ATOMS: atom_id res chain seq x y z
N SER A 1 -20.89 -2.85 20.64
CA SER A 1 -19.49 -3.30 20.53
C SER A 1 -19.50 -4.78 20.20
N PHE A 2 -18.89 -5.20 19.08
CA PHE A 2 -18.88 -6.61 18.65
C PHE A 2 -17.50 -7.22 18.93
N PRO A 3 -17.22 -7.67 20.17
CA PRO A 3 -15.88 -8.12 20.59
C PRO A 3 -15.35 -9.32 19.79
N SER A 4 -16.24 -10.13 19.20
CA SER A 4 -15.89 -11.23 18.31
C SER A 4 -15.30 -10.76 16.98
N ILE A 5 -15.85 -9.70 16.39
CA ILE A 5 -15.38 -9.13 15.12
C ILE A 5 -14.02 -8.47 15.31
N GLU A 6 -13.86 -7.71 16.40
CA GLU A 6 -12.59 -7.09 16.75
C GLU A 6 -11.49 -8.13 16.96
N SER A 7 -11.79 -9.19 17.73
CA SER A 7 -10.85 -10.29 17.97
C SER A 7 -10.49 -11.03 16.68
N ALA A 8 -11.48 -11.32 15.83
CA ALA A 8 -11.25 -11.96 14.54
C ALA A 8 -10.37 -11.09 13.63
N LEU A 9 -10.63 -9.78 13.57
CA LEU A 9 -9.87 -8.84 12.75
C LEU A 9 -8.42 -8.71 13.26
N ARG A 10 -8.24 -8.63 14.58
CA ARG A 10 -6.93 -8.58 15.24
C ARG A 10 -6.09 -9.81 14.90
N TRP A 11 -6.62 -11.01 15.15
CA TRP A 11 -5.88 -12.26 14.88
C TRP A 11 -5.63 -12.48 13.39
N THR A 12 -6.57 -12.09 12.52
CA THR A 12 -6.35 -12.09 11.07
C THR A 12 -5.18 -11.17 10.70
N GLY A 13 -5.12 -9.97 11.28
CA GLY A 13 -4.02 -9.04 11.10
C GLY A 13 -2.67 -9.62 11.55
N VAL A 14 -2.62 -10.22 12.75
CA VAL A 14 -1.42 -10.89 13.28
C VAL A 14 -0.91 -11.97 12.33
N ILE A 15 -1.79 -12.87 11.88
CA ILE A 15 -1.43 -13.96 10.96
C ILE A 15 -0.89 -13.39 9.64
N LEU A 16 -1.57 -12.40 9.06
CA LEU A 16 -1.14 -11.78 7.80
C LEU A 16 0.22 -11.09 7.94
N LEU A 17 0.45 -10.36 9.03
CA LEU A 17 1.71 -9.68 9.29
C LEU A 17 2.88 -10.67 9.42
N ILE A 18 2.71 -11.74 10.19
CA ILE A 18 3.73 -12.78 10.35
C ILE A 18 3.96 -13.52 9.04
N LEU A 19 2.90 -13.85 8.30
CA LEU A 19 2.97 -14.56 7.03
C LEU A 19 3.71 -13.73 5.98
N PHE A 20 3.31 -12.48 5.75
CA PHE A 20 3.98 -11.60 4.79
C PHE A 20 5.41 -11.27 5.23
N GLY A 21 5.63 -11.03 6.52
CA GLY A 21 6.97 -10.78 7.02
C GLY A 21 7.90 -11.98 6.80
N THR A 22 7.43 -13.20 7.06
CA THR A 22 8.20 -14.42 6.80
C THR A 22 8.43 -14.65 5.31
N LEU A 23 7.44 -14.33 4.46
CA LEU A 23 7.59 -14.40 3.00
C LEU A 23 8.70 -13.46 2.51
N MET A 24 8.72 -12.22 3.01
CA MET A 24 9.75 -11.23 2.68
C MET A 24 11.13 -11.62 3.21
N LEU A 25 11.24 -12.19 4.42
CA LEU A 25 12.53 -12.72 4.93
C LEU A 25 13.08 -13.86 4.06
N LYS A 26 12.19 -14.65 3.44
CA LYS A 26 12.54 -15.76 2.54
C LYS A 26 12.68 -15.32 1.08
N SER A 27 12.56 -14.03 0.76
CA SER A 27 12.67 -13.56 -0.61
C SER A 27 14.08 -13.84 -1.15
N LYS A 28 14.11 -14.58 -2.27
CA LYS A 28 15.35 -14.79 -3.03
C LYS A 28 15.60 -13.53 -3.86
N PRO A 29 16.87 -13.24 -4.24
CA PRO A 29 17.12 -12.15 -5.17
C PRO A 29 16.28 -12.46 -6.39
N SER A 30 15.51 -11.48 -6.86
CA SER A 30 14.69 -11.63 -8.06
C SER A 30 15.62 -12.10 -9.18
N GLN A 31 15.64 -13.41 -9.42
CA GLN A 31 16.16 -13.97 -10.64
C GLN A 31 15.29 -13.32 -11.67
N LYS A 32 15.85 -12.39 -12.46
CA LYS A 32 15.12 -11.59 -13.45
C LYS A 32 14.04 -12.47 -14.02
N ILE A 33 12.81 -12.27 -13.57
CA ILE A 33 11.70 -12.84 -14.28
C ILE A 33 11.80 -12.06 -15.58
N GLU A 34 12.24 -12.73 -16.64
CA GLU A 34 11.95 -12.33 -18.02
C GLU A 34 10.42 -12.41 -18.17
N GLN A 35 9.71 -11.61 -17.37
CA GLN A 35 8.49 -11.00 -17.82
C GLN A 35 9.02 -9.91 -18.72
N GLU A 36 9.01 -10.24 -19.99
CA GLU A 36 9.28 -9.35 -21.10
C GLU A 36 8.91 -7.92 -20.71
N ASP A 37 9.82 -7.01 -21.03
CA ASP A 37 9.56 -5.59 -21.23
C ASP A 37 8.49 -5.39 -22.32
N ALA A 38 7.29 -5.95 -22.13
CA ALA A 38 6.08 -5.38 -22.66
C ALA A 38 5.82 -4.14 -21.80
N LEU A 39 6.62 -3.10 -22.04
CA LEU A 39 6.16 -1.74 -21.95
C LEU A 39 4.93 -1.66 -22.85
N SER A 40 3.78 -2.10 -22.35
CA SER A 40 2.52 -1.79 -23.00
C SER A 40 2.48 -0.27 -23.09
N ASP A 41 2.08 0.28 -24.23
CA ASP A 41 1.91 1.73 -24.44
C ASP A 41 1.02 2.39 -23.35
N ASN A 42 0.37 1.56 -22.53
CA ASN A 42 -0.55 1.92 -21.46
C ASN A 42 -0.08 1.46 -20.06
N ALA A 43 1.21 1.29 -19.80
CA ALA A 43 1.71 0.92 -18.46
C ALA A 43 1.20 1.88 -17.36
N PHE A 44 1.05 3.17 -17.69
CA PHE A 44 0.38 4.15 -16.83
C PHE A 44 -1.09 3.78 -16.57
N PHE A 45 -1.87 3.51 -17.61
CA PHE A 45 -3.29 3.15 -17.47
C PHE A 45 -3.49 1.80 -16.77
N ALA A 46 -2.61 0.83 -17.00
CA ALA A 46 -2.65 -0.46 -16.31
C ALA A 46 -2.40 -0.28 -14.80
N GLY A 47 -1.35 0.45 -14.42
CA GLY A 47 -1.06 0.77 -13.02
C GLY A 47 -2.14 1.65 -12.38
N PHE A 48 -2.62 2.66 -13.10
CA PHE A 48 -3.71 3.53 -12.65
C PHE A 48 -5.00 2.74 -12.42
N SER A 49 -5.41 1.89 -13.36
CA SER A 49 -6.63 1.11 -13.24
C SER A 49 -6.52 0.10 -12.10
N LEU A 50 -5.36 -0.55 -11.92
CA LEU A 50 -5.11 -1.48 -10.82
C LEU A 50 -5.22 -0.79 -9.45
N ALA A 51 -4.69 0.43 -9.33
CA ALA A 51 -4.77 1.22 -8.11
C ALA A 51 -6.18 1.80 -7.88
N PHE A 52 -6.81 2.36 -8.92
CA PHE A 52 -8.11 3.02 -8.86
C PHE A 52 -9.23 2.02 -8.57
N PHE A 53 -9.20 0.84 -9.20
CA PHE A 53 -10.17 -0.23 -8.95
C PHE A 53 -9.77 -1.15 -7.79
N ASN A 54 -8.85 -0.73 -6.91
CA ASN A 54 -8.49 -1.51 -5.74
C ASN A 54 -9.58 -1.37 -4.64
N PRO A 55 -10.42 -2.39 -4.42
CA PRO A 55 -11.52 -2.30 -3.46
C PRO A 55 -11.03 -2.10 -2.02
N LYS A 56 -9.78 -2.48 -1.72
CA LYS A 56 -9.17 -2.26 -0.40
C LYS A 56 -8.89 -0.77 -0.16
N ILE A 57 -8.41 -0.06 -1.17
CA ILE A 57 -8.18 1.39 -1.09
C ILE A 57 -9.51 2.12 -0.93
N ALA A 58 -10.53 1.73 -1.72
CA ALA A 58 -11.86 2.30 -1.60
C ALA A 58 -12.45 2.14 -0.18
N ALA A 59 -12.37 0.92 0.39
CA ALA A 59 -12.83 0.68 1.75
C ALA A 59 -12.06 1.50 2.80
N TRP A 60 -10.75 1.68 2.63
CA TRP A 60 -9.94 2.52 3.51
C TRP A 60 -10.31 3.99 3.42
N MET A 61 -10.49 4.51 2.20
CA MET A 61 -10.94 5.89 1.98
C MET A 61 -12.30 6.12 2.63
N VAL A 62 -13.27 5.21 2.46
CA VAL A 62 -14.57 5.32 3.12
C VAL A 62 -14.39 5.36 4.65
N ALA A 63 -13.54 4.50 5.22
CA ALA A 63 -13.29 4.50 6.66
C ALA A 63 -12.70 5.84 7.16
N VAL A 64 -11.64 6.34 6.52
CA VAL A 64 -10.96 7.58 6.91
C VAL A 64 -11.83 8.80 6.69
N TYR A 65 -12.58 8.86 5.59
CA TYR A 65 -13.39 10.02 5.23
C TYR A 65 -14.79 10.02 5.85
N SER A 66 -15.30 8.87 6.31
CA SER A 66 -16.64 8.77 6.93
C SER A 66 -16.83 9.74 8.10
N GLN A 67 -15.78 9.95 8.89
CA GLN A 67 -15.82 10.87 10.04
C GLN A 67 -15.88 12.35 9.64
N PHE A 68 -15.48 12.69 8.41
CA PHE A 68 -15.46 14.05 7.88
C PHE A 68 -16.69 14.38 7.02
N VAL A 69 -17.50 13.38 6.66
CA VAL A 69 -18.75 13.54 5.90
C VAL A 69 -19.92 13.64 6.89
N HIS A 70 -20.51 14.84 6.99
CA HIS A 70 -21.71 15.07 7.79
C HIS A 70 -22.96 15.12 6.90
N LEU A 71 -24.13 14.82 7.45
CA LEU A 71 -25.42 14.82 6.74
C LEU A 71 -25.75 16.17 6.06
N ASN A 72 -25.18 17.28 6.56
CA ASN A 72 -25.37 18.63 6.01
C ASN A 72 -24.19 19.11 5.13
N SER A 73 -23.21 18.25 4.84
CA SER A 73 -22.09 18.63 3.99
C SER A 73 -22.57 18.91 2.56
N SER A 74 -22.17 20.04 2.00
CA SER A 74 -22.50 20.37 0.61
C SER A 74 -21.78 19.43 -0.36
N PHE A 75 -22.37 19.20 -1.54
CA PHE A 75 -21.73 18.41 -2.59
C PHE A 75 -20.36 18.96 -2.99
N GLY A 76 -20.20 20.29 -2.97
CA GLY A 76 -18.91 20.96 -3.22
C GLY A 76 -17.85 20.63 -2.16
N THR A 77 -18.24 20.50 -0.88
CA THR A 77 -17.33 20.10 0.20
C THR A 77 -16.83 18.67 0.00
N MET A 78 -17.71 17.75 -0.39
CA MET A 78 -17.33 16.35 -0.65
C MET A 78 -16.37 16.23 -1.85
N ILE A 79 -16.65 16.94 -2.95
CA ILE A 79 -15.73 17.01 -4.10
C ILE A 79 -14.39 17.63 -3.69
N GLY A 80 -14.41 18.74 -2.94
CA GLY A 80 -13.19 19.41 -2.47
C GLY A 80 -12.31 18.48 -1.63
N MET A 81 -12.91 17.69 -0.75
CA MET A 81 -12.18 16.67 0.04
C MET A 81 -11.56 15.59 -0.86
N GLY A 82 -12.31 15.10 -1.85
CA GLY A 82 -11.80 14.11 -2.81
C GLY A 82 -10.63 14.65 -3.66
N VAL A 83 -10.73 15.90 -4.13
CA VAL A 83 -9.66 16.56 -4.89
C VAL A 83 -8.42 16.80 -4.03
N LEU A 84 -8.58 17.21 -2.78
CA LEU A 84 -7.46 17.35 -1.85
C LEU A 84 -6.77 16.02 -1.56
N ALA A 85 -7.56 14.97 -1.28
CA ALA A 85 -7.05 13.61 -1.07
C ALA A 85 -6.22 13.14 -2.27
N PHE A 86 -6.82 13.23 -3.46
CA PHE A 86 -6.16 12.86 -4.71
C PHE A 86 -4.90 13.69 -4.97
N GLY A 87 -4.94 15.00 -4.72
CA GLY A 87 -3.80 15.90 -4.93
C GLY A 87 -2.64 15.59 -3.99
N ILE A 88 -2.93 15.29 -2.71
CA ILE A 88 -1.92 14.91 -1.73
C ILE A 88 -1.28 13.58 -2.13
N ASP A 89 -2.09 12.56 -2.46
CA ASP A 89 -1.58 11.26 -2.88
C ASP A 89 -0.77 11.36 -4.18
N ALA A 90 -1.33 11.97 -5.22
CA ALA A 90 -0.66 12.13 -6.51
C ALA A 90 0.63 12.95 -6.37
N GLY A 91 0.61 14.04 -5.61
CA GLY A 91 1.78 14.87 -5.35
C GLY A 91 2.87 14.10 -4.62
N TRP A 92 2.51 13.37 -3.56
CA TRP A 92 3.45 12.53 -2.82
C TRP A 92 4.10 11.46 -3.71
N TYR A 93 3.30 10.70 -4.46
CA TYR A 93 3.83 9.66 -5.34
C TYR A 93 4.65 10.23 -6.49
N ALA A 94 4.30 11.40 -7.05
CA ALA A 94 5.10 12.08 -8.05
C ALA A 94 6.48 12.47 -7.49
N ILE A 95 6.53 13.01 -6.26
CA ILE A 95 7.78 13.30 -5.56
C ILE A 95 8.61 12.01 -5.42
N VAL A 96 8.03 10.94 -4.86
CA VAL A 96 8.73 9.66 -4.70
C VAL A 96 9.27 9.13 -6.03
N ALA A 97 8.47 9.17 -7.10
CA ALA A 97 8.86 8.70 -8.41
C ALA A 97 10.03 9.50 -9.01
N VAL A 98 10.04 10.82 -8.85
CA VAL A 98 11.13 11.68 -9.33
C VAL A 98 12.42 11.43 -8.54
N PHE A 99 12.33 11.34 -7.21
CA PHE A 99 13.51 11.16 -6.35
C PHE A 99 14.09 9.76 -6.39
N PHE A 100 13.26 8.73 -6.49
CA PHE A 100 13.71 7.33 -6.49
C PHE A 100 13.82 6.73 -7.90
N GLY A 101 13.61 7.53 -8.94
CA GLY A 101 13.75 7.11 -10.34
C GLY A 101 15.20 6.84 -10.78
N GLY A 102 15.34 6.17 -11.92
CA GLY A 102 16.63 6.02 -12.62
C GLY A 102 17.67 5.19 -11.85
N SER A 103 18.83 5.80 -11.55
CA SER A 103 19.97 5.12 -10.93
C SER A 103 19.67 4.66 -9.49
N ILE A 104 18.85 5.43 -8.76
CA ILE A 104 18.45 5.10 -7.39
C ILE A 104 17.56 3.85 -7.38
N ALA A 105 16.60 3.75 -8.30
CA ALA A 105 15.78 2.54 -8.47
C ALA A 105 16.65 1.29 -8.72
N LYS A 106 17.68 1.40 -9.56
CA LYS A 106 18.62 0.28 -9.81
C LYS A 106 19.42 -0.10 -8.56
N ASN A 107 19.93 0.88 -7.81
CA ASN A 107 20.60 0.61 -6.53
C ASN A 107 19.66 0.00 -5.49
N LEU A 108 18.39 0.39 -5.49
CA LEU A 108 17.38 -0.14 -4.60
C LEU A 108 17.03 -1.59 -4.96
N GLN A 109 16.94 -1.92 -6.26
CA GLN A 109 16.80 -3.30 -6.74
C GLN A 109 17.98 -4.18 -6.32
N ASN A 110 19.21 -3.67 -6.42
CA ASN A 110 20.40 -4.40 -5.97
C ASN A 110 20.39 -4.67 -4.45
N LYS A 111 19.71 -3.82 -3.69
CA LYS A 111 19.51 -3.97 -2.23
C LYS A 111 18.13 -4.51 -1.87
N ALA A 112 17.35 -4.99 -2.84
CA ALA A 112 15.96 -5.42 -2.62
C ALA A 112 15.85 -6.46 -1.50
N GLN A 113 16.79 -7.41 -1.44
CA GLN A 113 16.80 -8.41 -0.36
C GLN A 113 17.02 -7.81 1.03
N LEU A 114 17.86 -6.77 1.15
CA LEU A 114 18.08 -6.11 2.42
C LEU A 114 16.84 -5.32 2.84
N ILE A 115 16.18 -4.67 1.89
CA ILE A 115 14.91 -3.97 2.11
C ILE A 115 13.83 -4.97 2.53
N ASP A 116 13.69 -6.07 1.80
CA ASP A 116 12.72 -7.13 2.13
C ASP A 116 12.98 -7.72 3.52
N ARG A 117 14.25 -7.89 3.90
CA ARG A 117 14.60 -8.36 5.26
C ARG A 117 14.22 -7.36 6.35
N ILE A 118 14.48 -6.07 6.12
CA ILE A 118 14.12 -5.01 7.08
C ILE A 118 12.60 -4.92 7.21
N VAL A 119 11.88 -4.81 6.08
CA VAL A 119 10.42 -4.72 6.06
C VAL A 119 9.81 -5.98 6.65
N GLY A 120 10.29 -7.17 6.27
CA GLY A 120 9.81 -8.44 6.81
C GLY A 120 10.01 -8.56 8.32
N SER A 121 11.15 -8.11 8.84
CA SER A 121 11.41 -8.07 10.28
C SER A 121 10.48 -7.11 11.01
N LEU A 122 10.24 -5.92 10.44
CA LEU A 122 9.28 -4.94 10.97
C LEU A 122 7.85 -5.51 11.00
N LEU A 123 7.43 -6.18 9.93
CA LEU A 123 6.10 -6.80 9.86
C LEU A 123 5.92 -7.87 10.95
N ILE A 124 6.91 -8.74 11.15
CA ILE A 124 6.86 -9.75 12.22
C ILE A 124 6.85 -9.07 13.58
N PHE A 125 7.68 -8.05 13.81
CA PHE A 125 7.70 -7.28 15.04
C PHE A 125 6.32 -6.67 15.35
N PHE A 126 5.69 -5.99 14.39
CA PHE A 126 4.36 -5.42 14.56
C PHE A 126 3.29 -6.50 14.73
N GLY A 127 3.42 -7.66 14.07
CA GLY A 127 2.53 -8.80 14.25
C GLY A 127 2.58 -9.36 15.67
N ILE A 128 3.78 -9.52 16.23
CA ILE A 128 3.97 -9.94 17.63
C ILE A 128 3.45 -8.87 18.59
N TYR A 129 3.78 -7.61 18.35
CA TYR A 129 3.29 -6.48 19.17
C TYR A 129 1.76 -6.42 19.19
N LEU A 130 1.11 -6.63 18.04
CA LEU A 130 -0.35 -6.65 17.93
C LEU A 130 -0.97 -7.88 18.63
N ALA A 131 -0.25 -8.99 18.75
CA ALA A 131 -0.74 -10.23 19.36
C ALA A 131 -0.73 -10.21 20.89
N ILE A 132 0.17 -9.41 21.47
CA ILE A 132 0.22 -9.10 22.91
C ILE A 132 -0.93 -8.15 23.24
#